data_AF-E9HUJ9-F1
#
_entry.id   AF-E9HUJ9-F1
#
_cell.length_a   1.000
_cell.length_b   1.000
_cell.length_c   1.000
_cell.angle_alpha   90.00
_cell.angle_beta   90.00
_cell.angle_gamma   90.00
#
_symmetry.space_group_name_H-M   'P 1'
#
loop_
_entity.id
_entity.type
_entity.pdbx_description
1 polymer ?
#
loop_
_entity_poly.entity_id
_entity_poly.type
_entity_poly.pdbx_seq_one_letter_code
_entity_poly.pdbx_strand_id
1 'polypeptide(L)'
;MKTKMCIVRPSSPWFSGEISAARRRCRKLERVWRRRRLTIDKDILLHHIRQLRKLMNDTKASFFKSKIDEMGNDRRGLFQLLDRCLSRDKVSKLPVHADPATLADRFGRYFDEKIVNIRANLDAKNAPSADSSSSAPNSFLSVFELVLPAEICEIVDKCPAKSSFVDPVPTNILKKIIHVLAKPFASLINLSLSSAACNQLVCALVIPHLDYGNSLFYGLRITF
;
A
#
# COMPACT_ATOMS: atom_id res chain seq x y z
N MET A 1 42.67 -26.35 11.05
CA MET A 1 41.95 -26.47 9.76
C MET A 1 41.11 -25.21 9.56
N LYS A 2 41.18 -24.52 8.41
CA LYS A 2 40.36 -23.34 8.13
C LYS A 2 39.07 -23.77 7.41
N THR A 3 37.93 -23.67 8.08
CA THR A 3 36.60 -23.87 7.49
C THR A 3 36.26 -22.69 6.58
N LYS A 4 35.91 -22.96 5.31
CA LYS A 4 35.43 -21.94 4.37
C LYS A 4 33.92 -22.07 4.26
N MET A 5 33.19 -21.00 4.56
CA MET A 5 31.76 -20.95 4.27
C MET A 5 31.53 -20.98 2.76
N CYS A 6 30.82 -22.00 2.27
CA CYS A 6 30.41 -22.08 0.88
C CYS A 6 28.95 -21.61 0.78
N ILE A 7 28.73 -20.42 0.23
CA ILE A 7 27.38 -19.93 -0.06
C ILE A 7 26.90 -20.67 -1.31
N VAL A 8 26.02 -21.65 -1.12
CA VAL A 8 25.35 -22.35 -2.22
C VAL A 8 24.33 -21.39 -2.82
N ARG A 9 24.61 -20.87 -4.02
CA ARG A 9 23.65 -20.08 -4.78
C ARG A 9 22.83 -21.02 -5.66
N PRO A 10 21.51 -20.80 -5.78
CA PRO A 10 20.70 -21.58 -6.71
C PRO A 10 21.25 -21.45 -8.12
N SER A 11 21.32 -22.59 -8.83
CA SER A 11 21.84 -22.64 -10.19
C SER A 11 20.94 -21.79 -11.10
N SER A 12 21.54 -20.84 -11.81
CA SER A 12 20.83 -20.05 -12.81
C SER A 12 20.55 -20.91 -14.05
N PRO A 13 19.29 -21.09 -14.48
CA PRO A 13 18.93 -21.99 -15.58
C PRO A 13 19.59 -21.64 -16.93
N TRP A 14 19.91 -20.36 -17.15
CA TRP A 14 20.57 -19.87 -18.36
C TRP A 14 22.11 -19.96 -18.31
N PHE A 15 22.71 -20.43 -17.21
CA PHE A 15 24.15 -20.48 -17.06
C PHE A 15 24.76 -21.73 -17.72
N SER A 16 25.35 -21.55 -18.90
CA SER A 16 25.95 -22.65 -19.67
C SER A 16 27.42 -22.93 -19.33
N GLY A 17 27.89 -24.11 -19.72
CA GLY A 17 29.31 -24.50 -19.64
C GLY A 17 30.25 -23.55 -20.40
N GLU A 18 29.76 -22.95 -21.49
CA GLU A 18 30.50 -21.96 -22.28
C GLU A 18 30.77 -20.67 -21.49
N ILE A 19 29.76 -20.15 -20.77
CA ILE A 19 29.93 -18.97 -19.90
C ILE A 19 30.94 -19.29 -18.79
N SER A 20 30.89 -20.50 -18.24
CA SER A 20 31.85 -20.97 -17.23
C SER A 20 33.28 -21.01 -17.79
N ALA A 21 33.46 -21.56 -19.00
CA ALA A 21 34.75 -21.59 -19.69
C ALA A 21 35.29 -20.18 -20.00
N ALA A 22 34.43 -19.29 -20.50
CA ALA A 22 34.77 -17.90 -20.78
C ALA A 22 35.18 -17.15 -19.50
N ARG A 23 34.45 -17.33 -18.38
CA ARG A 23 34.84 -16.79 -17.06
C ARG A 23 36.20 -17.30 -16.60
N ARG A 24 36.47 -18.60 -16.74
CA ARG A 24 37.78 -19.18 -16.42
C ARG A 24 38.90 -18.55 -17.26
N ARG A 25 38.64 -18.30 -18.54
CA ARG A 25 39.59 -17.63 -19.44
C ARG A 25 39.87 -16.19 -19.02
N CYS A 26 38.83 -15.41 -18.72
CA CYS A 26 38.99 -14.05 -18.17
C CYS A 26 39.85 -14.05 -16.89
N ARG A 27 39.57 -14.95 -15.94
CA ARG A 27 40.38 -15.07 -14.70
C ARG A 27 41.84 -15.45 -14.97
N LYS A 28 42.11 -16.27 -15.99
CA LYS A 28 43.48 -16.63 -16.40
C LYS A 28 44.20 -15.40 -16.96
N LEU A 29 43.57 -14.67 -17.87
CA LEU A 29 44.13 -13.45 -18.47
C LEU A 29 44.35 -12.35 -17.44
N GLU A 30 43.42 -12.20 -16.50
CA GLU A 30 43.54 -11.26 -15.40
C GLU A 30 44.76 -11.56 -14.51
N ARG A 31 45.05 -12.85 -14.24
CA ARG A 31 46.27 -13.25 -13.53
C ARG A 31 47.54 -12.94 -14.31
N VAL A 32 47.53 -13.13 -15.64
CA VAL A 32 48.67 -12.78 -16.51
C VAL A 32 48.92 -11.27 -16.49
N TRP A 33 47.87 -10.47 -16.70
CA TRP A 33 47.97 -9.01 -16.65
C TRP A 33 48.43 -8.50 -15.28
N ARG A 34 47.90 -9.04 -14.17
CA ARG A 34 48.35 -8.64 -12.82
C ARG A 34 49.84 -8.93 -12.59
N ARG A 35 50.38 -9.99 -13.20
CA ARG A 35 51.79 -10.37 -13.08
C ARG A 35 52.72 -9.53 -13.96
N ARG A 36 52.36 -9.36 -15.24
CA ARG A 36 53.23 -8.71 -16.24
C ARG A 36 53.04 -7.20 -16.36
N ARG A 37 51.83 -6.71 -16.06
CA ARG A 37 51.43 -5.28 -16.13
C ARG A 37 51.63 -4.62 -17.51
N LEU A 38 51.71 -5.40 -18.58
CA LEU A 38 51.80 -4.90 -19.95
C LEU A 38 50.44 -4.38 -20.45
N THR A 39 50.47 -3.38 -21.33
CA THR A 39 49.28 -2.82 -22.00
C THR A 39 48.60 -3.85 -22.89
N ILE A 40 49.38 -4.63 -23.65
CA ILE A 40 48.87 -5.70 -24.53
C ILE A 40 48.06 -6.74 -23.74
N ASP A 41 48.56 -7.18 -22.58
CA ASP A 41 47.85 -8.14 -21.72
C ASP A 41 46.53 -7.57 -21.19
N LYS A 42 46.49 -6.25 -20.92
CA LYS A 42 45.27 -5.53 -20.51
C LYS A 42 44.24 -5.50 -21.65
N ASP A 43 44.68 -5.22 -22.87
CA ASP A 43 43.79 -5.14 -24.03
C ASP A 43 43.18 -6.51 -24.37
N ILE A 44 43.99 -7.58 -24.28
CA ILE A 44 43.51 -8.96 -24.42
C ILE A 44 42.46 -9.29 -23.35
N LEU A 45 42.70 -8.90 -22.09
CA LEU A 45 41.73 -9.09 -21.01
C LEU A 45 40.42 -8.34 -21.29
N LEU A 46 40.51 -7.06 -21.67
CA LEU A 46 39.33 -6.24 -21.96
C LEU A 46 38.53 -6.79 -23.14
N HIS A 47 39.20 -7.25 -24.20
CA HIS A 47 38.56 -7.93 -25.32
C HIS A 47 37.76 -9.15 -24.84
N HIS A 48 38.37 -10.04 -24.07
CA HIS A 48 37.68 -11.22 -23.55
C HIS A 48 36.56 -10.90 -22.56
N ILE A 49 36.68 -9.83 -21.76
CA ILE A 49 35.58 -9.37 -20.90
C ILE A 49 34.39 -8.90 -21.74
N ARG A 50 34.62 -8.18 -22.84
CA ARG A 50 33.56 -7.77 -23.77
C ARG A 50 32.88 -8.99 -24.39
N GLN A 51 33.65 -9.98 -24.85
CA GLN A 51 33.10 -11.23 -25.38
C GLN A 51 32.27 -12.00 -24.33
N LEU A 52 32.76 -12.08 -23.08
CA LEU A 52 32.01 -12.71 -22.00
C LEU A 52 30.68 -11.99 -21.73
N ARG A 53 30.69 -10.64 -21.70
CA ARG A 53 29.46 -9.86 -21.52
C ARG A 53 28.46 -10.10 -22.65
N LYS A 54 28.94 -10.09 -23.90
CA LYS A 54 28.12 -10.39 -25.08
C LYS A 54 27.50 -11.79 -24.97
N LEU A 55 28.32 -12.82 -24.74
CA LEU A 55 27.86 -14.20 -24.56
C LEU A 55 26.81 -14.31 -23.44
N MET A 56 27.05 -13.67 -22.29
CA MET A 56 26.08 -13.67 -21.18
C MET A 56 24.76 -12.98 -21.52
N ASN A 57 24.79 -11.91 -22.32
CA ASN A 57 23.58 -11.21 -22.74
C ASN A 57 22.80 -12.03 -23.77
N ASP A 58 23.49 -12.58 -24.77
CA ASP A 58 22.89 -13.37 -25.85
C ASP A 58 22.24 -14.64 -25.30
N THR A 59 22.95 -15.36 -24.42
CA THR A 59 22.41 -16.57 -23.77
C THR A 59 21.20 -16.28 -22.88
N LYS A 60 21.23 -15.21 -22.09
CA LYS A 60 20.07 -14.77 -21.30
C LYS A 60 18.89 -14.39 -22.18
N ALA A 61 19.13 -13.59 -23.22
CA ALA A 61 18.08 -13.13 -24.12
C ALA A 61 17.43 -14.32 -24.84
N SER A 62 18.23 -15.25 -25.36
CA SER A 62 17.75 -16.48 -25.98
C SER A 62 16.94 -17.35 -25.00
N PHE A 63 17.42 -17.53 -23.77
CA PHE A 63 16.70 -18.29 -22.75
C PHE A 63 15.31 -17.70 -22.44
N PHE A 64 15.24 -16.39 -22.17
CA PHE A 64 13.95 -15.76 -21.87
C PHE A 64 13.04 -15.68 -23.09
N LYS A 65 13.60 -15.53 -24.30
CA LYS A 65 12.84 -15.58 -25.55
C LYS A 65 12.19 -16.96 -25.74
N SER A 66 12.96 -18.04 -25.65
CA SER A 66 12.44 -19.42 -25.69
C SER A 66 11.32 -19.62 -24.67
N LYS A 67 11.52 -19.12 -23.45
CA LYS A 67 10.54 -19.25 -22.37
C LYS A 67 9.26 -18.46 -22.59
N ILE A 68 9.33 -17.32 -23.29
CA ILE A 68 8.15 -16.56 -23.70
C ILE A 68 7.44 -17.28 -24.84
N ASP A 69 8.19 -17.77 -25.82
CA ASP A 69 7.66 -18.51 -26.97
C ASP A 69 6.96 -19.82 -26.53
N GLU A 70 7.53 -20.55 -25.56
CA GLU A 70 6.94 -21.75 -24.94
C GLU A 70 5.57 -21.49 -24.25
N MET A 71 5.36 -20.29 -23.72
CA MET A 71 4.12 -19.93 -23.01
C MET A 71 2.97 -19.56 -23.96
N GLY A 72 3.28 -19.24 -25.23
CA GLY A 72 2.29 -18.95 -26.25
C GLY A 72 1.28 -17.87 -25.83
N ASN A 73 0.01 -18.26 -25.71
CA ASN A 73 -1.10 -17.36 -25.34
C ASN A 73 -1.49 -17.43 -23.85
N ASP A 74 -0.71 -18.13 -23.00
CA ASP A 74 -0.94 -18.14 -21.55
C ASP A 74 -0.47 -16.83 -20.92
N ARG A 75 -1.40 -15.87 -20.88
CA ARG A 75 -1.18 -14.55 -20.25
C ARG A 75 -0.80 -14.70 -18.78
N ARG A 76 -1.37 -15.67 -18.06
CA ARG A 76 -1.12 -15.85 -16.62
C ARG A 76 0.31 -16.32 -16.38
N GLY A 77 0.79 -17.29 -17.16
CA GLY A 77 2.17 -17.75 -17.14
C GLY A 77 3.18 -16.64 -17.46
N LEU A 78 2.87 -15.78 -18.45
CA LEU A 78 3.70 -14.63 -18.81
C LEU A 78 3.81 -13.61 -17.67
N PHE A 79 2.69 -13.23 -17.06
CA PHE A 79 2.72 -12.31 -15.91
C PHE A 79 3.45 -12.90 -14.70
N GLN A 80 3.34 -14.20 -14.43
CA GLN A 80 4.13 -14.86 -13.38
C GLN A 80 5.63 -14.85 -13.69
N LEU A 81 6.02 -15.08 -14.95
CA LEU A 81 7.42 -14.98 -15.38
C LEU A 81 7.96 -13.56 -15.17
N LEU A 82 7.16 -12.55 -15.52
CA LEU A 82 7.51 -11.14 -15.32
C LEU A 82 7.63 -10.78 -13.84
N ASP A 83 6.69 -11.21 -13.00
CA ASP A 83 6.73 -10.97 -11.56
C ASP A 83 8.01 -11.56 -10.94
N ARG A 84 8.40 -12.76 -11.37
CA ARG A 84 9.66 -13.40 -10.93
C ARG A 84 10.90 -12.62 -11.38
N CYS A 85 10.91 -12.14 -12.63
CA CYS A 85 12.01 -11.32 -13.17
C CYS A 85 12.15 -9.99 -12.41
N LEU A 86 11.03 -9.39 -11.99
CA LEU A 86 11.00 -8.14 -11.24
C LEU A 86 11.17 -8.34 -9.73
N SER A 87 11.39 -9.58 -9.26
CA SER A 87 11.43 -9.91 -7.83
C SER A 87 10.18 -9.42 -7.09
N ARG A 88 9.02 -9.42 -7.77
CA ARG A 88 7.69 -9.18 -7.21
C ARG A 88 7.10 -10.46 -6.65
N ASP A 89 7.95 -11.38 -6.19
CA ASP A 89 7.49 -12.59 -5.54
C ASP A 89 6.54 -12.17 -4.43
N LYS A 90 5.34 -12.75 -4.44
CA LYS A 90 4.30 -12.47 -3.45
C LYS A 90 4.79 -13.01 -2.12
N VAL A 91 5.63 -12.25 -1.44
CA VAL A 91 5.92 -12.46 -0.03
C VAL A 91 4.57 -12.27 0.65
N SER A 92 4.08 -13.35 1.25
CA SER A 92 2.85 -13.29 2.03
C SER A 92 3.02 -12.16 3.05
N LYS A 93 2.17 -11.13 2.95
CA LYS A 93 2.10 -10.06 3.95
C LYS A 93 1.52 -10.55 5.27
N LEU A 94 1.01 -11.79 5.30
CA LEU A 94 0.45 -12.40 6.49
C LEU A 94 1.56 -12.90 7.41
N PRO A 95 1.38 -12.79 8.74
CA PRO A 95 2.24 -13.45 9.70
C PRO A 95 2.37 -14.94 9.40
N VAL A 96 3.47 -15.56 9.81
CA VAL A 96 3.63 -17.02 9.72
C VAL A 96 2.51 -17.70 10.50
N HIS A 97 1.80 -18.61 9.86
CA HIS A 97 0.69 -19.37 10.44
C HIS A 97 0.65 -20.77 9.82
N ALA A 98 0.21 -21.75 10.61
CA ALA A 98 0.04 -23.13 10.14
C ALA A 98 -1.35 -23.37 9.54
N ASP A 99 -2.36 -22.66 10.04
CA ASP A 99 -3.75 -22.80 9.63
C ASP A 99 -4.43 -21.43 9.47
N PRO A 100 -5.08 -21.14 8.32
CA PRO A 100 -5.77 -19.87 8.09
C PRO A 100 -6.87 -19.54 9.10
N ALA A 101 -7.61 -20.54 9.61
CA ALA A 101 -8.68 -20.28 10.58
C ALA A 101 -8.08 -19.77 11.90
N THR A 102 -7.01 -20.39 12.39
CA THR A 102 -6.31 -19.88 13.58
C THR A 102 -5.76 -18.46 13.41
N LEU A 103 -5.32 -18.07 12.20
CA LEU A 103 -4.88 -16.70 11.94
C LEU A 103 -6.06 -15.72 11.96
N ALA A 104 -7.20 -16.09 11.37
CA ALA A 104 -8.41 -15.28 11.37
C ALA A 104 -8.91 -15.04 12.81
N ASP A 105 -8.94 -16.09 13.64
CA ASP A 105 -9.31 -15.98 15.05
C ASP A 105 -8.37 -15.07 15.84
N ARG A 106 -7.06 -15.14 15.56
CA ARG A 106 -6.07 -14.24 16.17
C ARG A 106 -6.29 -12.79 15.77
N PHE A 107 -6.64 -12.52 14.51
CA PHE A 107 -6.99 -11.17 14.09
C PHE A 107 -8.27 -10.68 14.77
N GLY A 108 -9.31 -11.53 14.85
CA GLY A 108 -10.55 -11.20 15.56
C GLY A 108 -10.29 -10.77 17.00
N ARG A 109 -9.61 -11.63 17.77
CA ARG A 109 -9.24 -11.34 19.17
C ARG A 109 -8.44 -10.05 19.32
N TYR A 110 -7.46 -9.84 18.44
CA TYR A 110 -6.65 -8.62 18.47
C TYR A 110 -7.50 -7.35 18.34
N PHE A 111 -8.47 -7.33 17.42
CA PHE A 111 -9.34 -6.17 17.23
C PHE A 111 -10.32 -5.99 18.39
N ASP A 112 -10.88 -7.07 18.93
CA ASP A 112 -11.74 -7.03 20.11
C ASP A 112 -11.00 -6.44 21.31
N GLU A 113 -9.81 -6.97 21.63
CA GLU A 113 -8.95 -6.46 22.69
C GLU A 113 -8.55 -5.00 22.47
N LYS A 114 -8.26 -4.63 21.22
CA LYS A 114 -7.92 -3.24 20.87
C LYS A 114 -9.09 -2.29 21.13
N ILE A 115 -10.31 -2.67 20.79
CA ILE A 115 -11.51 -1.86 21.06
C ILE A 115 -11.71 -1.68 22.56
N VAL A 116 -11.60 -2.77 23.34
CA VAL A 116 -11.72 -2.72 24.80
C VAL A 116 -10.66 -1.80 25.40
N ASN A 117 -9.40 -1.95 24.98
CA ASN A 117 -8.30 -1.11 25.46
C ASN A 117 -8.47 0.36 25.10
N ILE A 118 -8.98 0.67 23.90
CA ILE A 118 -9.24 2.07 23.51
C ILE A 118 -10.34 2.66 24.41
N ARG A 119 -11.45 1.94 24.64
CA ARG A 119 -12.53 2.39 25.53
C ARG A 119 -12.03 2.62 26.95
N ALA A 120 -11.33 1.64 27.52
CA ALA A 120 -10.75 1.75 28.85
C ALA A 120 -9.79 2.95 29.00
N ASN A 121 -8.97 3.23 27.98
CA ASN A 121 -8.08 4.39 27.98
C ASN A 121 -8.82 5.73 27.86
N LEU A 122 -9.93 5.77 27.12
CA LEU A 122 -10.77 6.97 27.04
C LEU A 122 -11.48 7.21 28.38
N ASP A 123 -12.03 6.15 28.98
CA ASP A 123 -12.70 6.22 30.28
C ASP A 123 -11.72 6.64 31.40
N ALA A 124 -10.50 6.08 31.39
CA ALA A 124 -9.45 6.47 32.34
C ALA A 124 -9.00 7.94 32.18
N LYS A 125 -9.01 8.48 30.96
CA LYS A 125 -8.72 9.90 30.70
C LYS A 125 -9.87 10.83 31.07
N ASN A 126 -11.10 10.32 31.05
CA ASN A 126 -12.32 11.04 31.41
C ASN A 126 -12.70 10.85 32.88
N ALA A 127 -11.95 10.06 33.65
CA ALA A 127 -12.15 9.93 35.08
C ALA A 127 -11.95 11.30 35.73
N PRO A 128 -12.91 11.80 36.53
CA PRO A 128 -12.76 13.08 37.21
C PRO A 128 -11.56 12.99 38.15
N SER A 129 -10.50 13.73 37.83
CA SER A 129 -9.39 13.92 38.76
C SER A 129 -9.96 14.53 40.04
N ALA A 130 -9.72 13.90 41.18
CA ALA A 130 -10.17 14.39 42.50
C ALA A 130 -9.58 15.76 42.88
N ASP A 131 -8.67 16.32 42.07
CA ASP A 131 -7.88 17.53 42.35
C ASP A 131 -8.12 18.69 41.37
N SER A 132 -9.35 18.87 40.88
CA SER A 132 -9.69 20.08 40.11
C SER A 132 -10.87 20.80 40.73
N SER A 133 -10.56 21.81 41.54
CA SER A 133 -11.44 22.94 41.88
C SER A 133 -11.77 23.82 40.66
N SER A 134 -11.95 23.24 39.48
CA SER A 134 -12.42 23.99 38.32
C SER A 134 -13.93 24.11 38.45
N SER A 135 -14.39 25.31 38.80
CA SER A 135 -15.77 25.74 38.57
C SER A 135 -16.25 25.18 37.23
N ALA A 136 -17.38 24.47 37.22
CA ALA A 136 -18.01 24.07 35.97
C ALA A 136 -18.04 25.28 35.02
N PRO A 137 -17.77 25.11 33.71
CA PRO A 137 -17.86 26.23 32.78
C PRO A 137 -19.31 26.74 32.80
N ASN A 138 -19.52 27.91 33.41
CA ASN A 138 -20.83 28.57 33.51
C ASN A 138 -21.32 29.16 32.16
N SER A 139 -20.74 28.72 31.05
CA SER A 139 -21.13 29.17 29.72
C SER A 139 -22.23 28.27 29.17
N PHE A 140 -23.48 28.73 29.30
CA PHE A 140 -24.62 28.11 28.63
C PHE A 140 -24.77 28.70 27.23
N LEU A 141 -24.82 27.85 26.21
CA LEU A 141 -25.15 28.27 24.85
C LEU A 141 -26.68 28.33 24.74
N SER A 142 -27.24 29.51 24.99
CA SER A 142 -28.69 29.72 25.04
C SER A 142 -29.31 30.04 23.68
N VAL A 143 -28.52 30.52 22.71
CA VAL A 143 -29.00 30.95 21.40
C VAL A 143 -27.98 30.57 20.32
N PHE A 144 -28.47 30.01 19.22
CA PHE A 144 -27.68 29.85 17.99
C PHE A 144 -27.88 31.05 17.08
N GLU A 145 -26.78 31.55 16.52
CA GLU A 145 -26.85 32.55 15.45
C GLU A 145 -27.44 31.93 14.18
N LEU A 146 -28.17 32.74 13.43
CA LEU A 146 -28.82 32.31 12.21
C LEU A 146 -27.78 32.05 11.12
N VAL A 147 -27.75 30.84 10.57
CA VAL A 147 -26.88 30.49 9.46
C VAL A 147 -27.32 31.22 8.19
N LEU A 148 -26.40 31.96 7.58
CA LEU A 148 -26.61 32.69 6.34
C LEU A 148 -26.31 31.80 5.12
N PRO A 149 -27.02 31.98 3.99
CA PRO A 149 -26.72 31.22 2.76
C PRO A 149 -25.29 31.38 2.26
N ALA A 150 -24.68 32.55 2.46
CA ALA A 150 -23.29 32.81 2.07
C ALA A 150 -22.29 31.93 2.83
N GLU A 151 -22.53 31.70 4.12
CA GLU A 151 -21.69 30.85 4.97
C GLU A 151 -21.70 29.40 4.49
N ILE A 152 -22.85 28.93 4.00
CA ILE A 152 -22.98 27.58 3.46
C ILE A 152 -22.17 27.41 2.17
N CYS A 153 -22.21 28.41 1.28
CA CYS A 153 -21.35 28.41 0.09
C CYS A 153 -19.87 28.33 0.49
N GLU A 154 -19.44 29.19 1.43
CA GLU A 154 -18.05 29.18 1.90
C GLU A 154 -17.61 27.86 2.52
N ILE A 155 -18.45 27.26 3.37
CA ILE A 155 -18.16 25.98 4.03
C ILE A 155 -18.02 24.87 2.98
N VAL A 156 -18.96 24.78 2.04
CA VAL A 156 -18.95 23.76 1.00
C VAL A 156 -17.77 23.93 0.04
N ASP A 157 -17.37 25.16 -0.26
CA ASP A 157 -16.20 25.43 -1.10
C ASP A 157 -14.89 25.05 -0.40
N LYS A 158 -14.76 25.30 0.91
CA LYS A 158 -13.61 24.90 1.72
C LYS A 158 -13.51 23.37 1.93
N CYS A 159 -14.62 22.64 1.85
CA CYS A 159 -14.63 21.19 1.98
C CYS A 159 -13.84 20.48 0.86
N PRO A 160 -13.12 19.39 1.14
CA PRO A 160 -12.49 18.59 0.10
C PRO A 160 -13.58 17.95 -0.79
N ALA A 161 -13.31 17.81 -2.09
CA ALA A 161 -14.24 17.17 -3.05
C ALA A 161 -14.27 15.63 -2.92
N LYS A 162 -14.39 15.13 -1.69
CA LYS A 162 -14.57 13.71 -1.38
C LYS A 162 -16.07 13.43 -1.30
N SER A 163 -16.51 12.32 -1.90
CA SER A 163 -17.91 11.89 -1.85
C SER A 163 -18.01 10.56 -1.11
N SER A 164 -19.07 10.36 -0.34
CA SER A 164 -19.42 9.06 0.23
C SER A 164 -20.31 8.28 -0.74
N PHE A 165 -20.29 6.94 -0.64
CA PHE A 165 -21.28 6.10 -1.32
C PHE A 165 -22.70 6.27 -0.76
N VAL A 166 -22.81 6.76 0.49
CA VAL A 166 -24.10 7.00 1.16
C VAL A 166 -24.70 8.36 0.75
N ASP A 167 -23.91 9.24 0.14
CA ASP A 167 -24.38 10.57 -0.22
C ASP A 167 -25.27 10.47 -1.48
N PRO A 168 -26.46 11.09 -1.48
CA PRO A 168 -27.36 11.08 -2.63
C PRO A 168 -26.78 11.87 -3.81
N VAL A 169 -25.86 12.80 -3.56
CA VAL A 169 -25.25 13.67 -4.57
C VAL A 169 -23.74 13.74 -4.34
N PRO A 170 -22.91 13.44 -5.36
CA PRO A 170 -21.47 13.62 -5.28
C PRO A 170 -21.07 15.07 -4.96
N THR A 171 -20.09 15.24 -4.08
CA THR A 171 -19.64 16.54 -3.56
C THR A 171 -19.14 17.48 -4.67
N ASN A 172 -18.60 16.93 -5.77
CA ASN A 172 -18.17 17.72 -6.93
C ASN A 172 -19.34 18.36 -7.69
N ILE A 173 -20.49 17.70 -7.74
CA ILE A 173 -21.74 18.22 -8.33
C ILE A 173 -22.35 19.20 -7.35
N LEU A 174 -22.43 18.83 -6.06
CA LEU A 174 -22.95 19.68 -5.00
C LEU A 174 -22.29 21.06 -4.98
N LYS A 175 -20.95 21.12 -5.04
CA LYS A 175 -20.18 22.38 -5.13
C LYS A 175 -20.58 23.25 -6.32
N LYS A 176 -20.89 22.66 -7.48
CA LYS A 176 -21.31 23.43 -8.67
C LYS A 176 -22.69 24.05 -8.51
N ILE A 177 -23.59 23.40 -7.78
CA ILE A 177 -24.99 23.82 -7.61
C ILE A 177 -25.26 24.47 -6.24
N ILE A 178 -24.24 24.64 -5.39
CA ILE A 178 -24.42 25.08 -4.01
C ILE A 178 -25.09 26.46 -3.91
N HIS A 179 -24.80 27.35 -4.86
CA HIS A 179 -25.41 28.68 -4.92
C HIS A 179 -26.95 28.63 -5.04
N VAL A 180 -27.52 27.56 -5.60
CA VAL A 180 -28.97 27.33 -5.67
C VAL A 180 -29.50 26.71 -4.37
N LEU A 181 -28.72 25.81 -3.76
CA LEU A 181 -29.13 25.03 -2.59
C LEU A 181 -28.82 25.71 -1.25
N ALA A 182 -28.00 26.75 -1.24
CA ALA A 182 -27.55 27.44 -0.03
C ALA A 182 -28.71 27.98 0.81
N LYS A 183 -29.73 28.59 0.18
CA LYS A 183 -30.89 29.12 0.89
C LYS A 183 -31.77 28.01 1.51
N PRO A 184 -32.13 26.94 0.77
CA PRO A 184 -32.76 25.76 1.36
C PRO A 184 -31.98 25.14 2.53
N PHE A 185 -30.65 24.98 2.39
CA PHE A 185 -29.83 24.41 3.46
C PHE A 185 -29.79 25.32 4.70
N ALA A 186 -29.66 26.63 4.53
CA ALA A 186 -29.69 27.58 5.64
C ALA A 186 -31.01 27.48 6.41
N SER A 187 -32.13 27.46 5.69
CA SER A 187 -33.44 27.30 6.31
C SER A 187 -33.55 25.98 7.08
N LEU A 188 -33.08 24.87 6.52
CA LEU A 188 -33.14 23.56 7.15
C LEU A 188 -32.28 23.48 8.42
N ILE A 189 -31.06 24.01 8.35
CA ILE A 189 -30.14 24.05 9.49
C ILE A 189 -30.72 24.92 10.61
N ASN A 190 -31.20 26.12 10.31
CA ASN A 190 -31.79 27.02 11.30
C ASN A 190 -33.05 26.45 11.96
N LEU A 191 -33.88 25.72 11.18
CA LEU A 191 -35.04 25.00 11.72
C LEU A 191 -34.61 23.85 12.64
N SER A 192 -33.58 23.08 12.27
CA SER A 192 -33.05 21.99 13.12
C SER A 192 -32.44 22.53 14.42
N LEU A 193 -31.66 23.62 14.36
CA LEU A 193 -31.09 24.28 15.53
C LEU A 193 -32.16 24.87 16.46
N SER A 194 -33.24 25.43 15.89
CA SER A 194 -34.32 26.04 16.67
C SER A 194 -35.27 25.01 17.30
N SER A 195 -35.48 23.87 16.63
CA SER A 195 -36.38 22.80 17.11
C SER A 195 -35.71 21.76 18.01
N ALA A 196 -34.38 21.82 18.15
CA ALA A 196 -33.54 20.79 18.77
C ALA A 196 -33.76 19.37 18.20
N ALA A 197 -34.42 19.25 17.04
CA ALA A 197 -34.68 17.99 16.36
C ALA A 197 -33.51 17.70 15.41
N CYS A 198 -32.46 17.09 15.95
CA CYS A 198 -31.32 16.65 15.18
C CYS A 198 -31.24 15.13 15.19
N ASN A 199 -31.98 14.51 14.27
CA ASN A 199 -32.13 13.08 14.18
C ASN A 199 -30.96 12.53 13.35
N GLN A 200 -29.79 12.33 13.99
CA GLN A 200 -28.54 11.80 13.42
C GLN A 200 -27.82 12.72 12.41
N LEU A 201 -26.68 13.29 12.83
CA LEU A 201 -25.88 14.19 11.99
C LEU A 201 -24.91 13.48 11.04
N VAL A 202 -24.46 12.25 11.36
CA VAL A 202 -23.47 11.54 10.55
C VAL A 202 -23.63 10.03 10.73
N CYS A 203 -23.99 9.32 9.65
CA CYS A 203 -23.78 7.87 9.56
C CYS A 203 -22.38 7.63 9.01
N ALA A 204 -21.44 7.25 9.88
CA ALA A 204 -20.10 6.88 9.45
C ALA A 204 -20.14 5.49 8.79
N LEU A 205 -19.87 5.42 7.49
CA LEU A 205 -19.70 4.15 6.80
C LEU A 205 -18.28 3.63 7.08
N VAL A 206 -18.16 2.67 8.00
CA VAL A 206 -16.90 1.96 8.25
C VAL A 206 -16.78 0.85 7.21
N ILE A 207 -16.01 1.09 6.14
CA ILE A 207 -15.63 0.04 5.19
C ILE A 207 -14.27 -0.54 5.64
N PRO A 208 -14.20 -1.81 6.07
CA PRO A 208 -12.91 -2.45 6.27
C PRO A 208 -12.19 -2.60 4.93
N HIS A 209 -11.10 -1.85 4.75
CA HIS A 209 -10.26 -1.93 3.55
C HIS A 209 -9.27 -3.11 3.68
N LEU A 210 -9.66 -4.29 3.21
CA LEU A 210 -8.75 -5.41 3.03
C LEU A 210 -8.04 -5.25 1.68
N ASP A 211 -6.77 -4.85 1.74
CA ASP A 211 -5.94 -4.63 0.55
C ASP A 211 -5.43 -5.97 -0.01
N TYR A 212 -6.34 -6.74 -0.63
CA TYR A 212 -6.01 -7.90 -1.42
C TYR A 212 -5.81 -7.47 -2.87
N GLY A 213 -4.59 -7.62 -3.37
CA GLY A 213 -4.25 -7.31 -4.76
C GLY A 213 -5.29 -7.88 -5.74
N ASN A 214 -6.01 -6.97 -6.38
CA ASN A 214 -6.94 -7.17 -7.49
C ASN A 214 -8.17 -8.07 -7.26
N SER A 215 -8.93 -7.85 -6.18
CA SER A 215 -10.39 -8.07 -6.24
C SER A 215 -11.13 -7.18 -5.24
N LEU A 216 -11.89 -6.21 -5.75
CA LEU A 216 -12.85 -5.43 -4.97
C LEU A 216 -14.06 -6.33 -4.65
N PHE A 217 -14.08 -6.95 -3.47
CA PHE A 217 -15.32 -7.48 -2.91
C PHE A 217 -16.03 -6.35 -2.16
N TYR A 218 -17.09 -5.82 -2.76
CA TYR A 218 -18.00 -4.89 -2.12
C TYR A 218 -19.07 -5.66 -1.34
N GLY A 219 -19.33 -5.23 -0.10
CA GLY A 219 -20.61 -5.46 0.56
C GLY A 219 -20.56 -6.32 1.82
N LEU A 220 -20.27 -5.69 2.96
CA LEU A 220 -20.84 -6.08 4.25
C LEU A 220 -21.24 -4.80 4.98
N ARG A 221 -22.55 -4.57 5.05
CA ARG A 221 -23.16 -3.41 5.70
C ARG A 221 -23.30 -3.75 7.18
N ILE A 222 -22.41 -3.24 8.02
CA ILE A 222 -22.58 -3.29 9.48
C ILE A 222 -23.26 -1.98 9.88
N THR A 223 -24.53 -2.06 10.26
CA THR A 223 -25.25 -0.96 10.90
C THR A 223 -24.92 -0.96 12.39
N PHE A 224 -24.44 0.17 12.92
CA PHE A 224 -24.47 0.46 14.36
C PHE A 224 -25.79 1.14 14.71
#